data_AF-A0A968X5H6-F1
#
_entry.id   AF-A0A968X5H6-F1
#
_cell.length_a   1.000
_cell.length_b   1.000
_cell.length_c   1.000
_cell.angle_alpha   90.00
_cell.angle_beta   90.00
_cell.angle_gamma   90.00
#
_symmetry.space_group_name_H-M   'P 1'
#
loop_
_entity.id
_entity.type
_entity.pdbx_description
1 polymer ?
#
loop_
_entity_poly.entity_id
_entity_poly.type
_entity_poly.pdbx_seq_one_letter_code
_entity_poly.pdbx_strand_id
1 'polypeptide(L)' 'MADNIMGANPDKEMLRMCSVRCPHMNEITVQDTLTALEKMQYVIDVPEDIRVRAFNAVDRMIKIGGMGKKD' A
#
# COMPACT_ATOMS: atom_id res chain seq x y z
N MET A 1 1.92 5.88 -8.96
CA MET A 1 2.95 4.82 -9.05
C MET A 1 4.22 5.21 -9.82
N ALA A 2 4.20 6.16 -10.76
CA ALA A 2 5.38 6.48 -11.60
C ALA A 2 6.69 6.69 -10.80
N ASP A 3 6.60 7.35 -9.64
CA ASP A 3 7.75 7.58 -8.77
C ASP A 3 8.44 6.27 -8.31
N ASN A 4 7.67 5.22 -8.01
CA ASN A 4 8.23 3.91 -7.63
C ASN A 4 8.96 3.24 -8.80
N ILE A 5 8.41 3.32 -10.02
CA ILE A 5 9.01 2.72 -11.21
C ILE A 5 10.33 3.41 -11.54
N MET A 6 10.35 4.74 -11.45
CA MET A 6 11.56 5.55 -11.62
C MET A 6 12.62 5.21 -10.56
N GLY A 7 12.22 5.09 -9.29
CA GLY A 7 13.13 4.69 -8.22
C GLY A 7 13.74 3.30 -8.44
N ALA A 8 12.98 2.37 -9.03
CA ALA A 8 13.46 1.02 -9.34
C ALA A 8 14.29 0.92 -10.64
N ASN A 9 14.29 1.95 -11.50
CA ASN A 9 15.00 1.96 -12.78
C ASN A 9 15.76 3.29 -12.97
N PRO A 10 16.76 3.60 -12.14
CA PRO A 10 17.42 4.90 -12.13
C PRO A 10 18.21 5.21 -13.40
N ASP A 11 18.56 4.19 -14.18
CA ASP A 11 19.27 4.26 -15.45
C ASP A 11 18.38 4.61 -16.65
N LYS A 12 17.05 4.60 -16.48
CA LYS A 12 16.09 4.82 -17.56
C LYS A 12 15.45 6.20 -17.47
N GLU A 13 15.32 6.85 -18.62
CA GLU A 13 14.53 8.06 -18.75
C GLU A 13 13.04 7.70 -18.92
N MET A 14 12.20 8.19 -18.01
CA MET A 14 10.80 7.82 -17.94
C MET A 14 9.89 8.94 -18.45
N LEU A 15 9.09 8.64 -19.48
CA LEU A 15 8.03 9.53 -19.96
C LEU A 15 6.79 9.40 -19.06
N ARG A 16 6.39 10.51 -18.42
CA ARG A 16 5.19 10.55 -17.58
C ARG A 16 3.97 10.96 -18.40
N MET A 17 3.01 10.04 -18.57
CA MET A 17 1.76 10.30 -19.30
C MET A 17 0.76 11.19 -18.55
N CYS A 18 0.74 11.13 -17.22
CA CYS A 18 -0.13 11.98 -16.39
C CYS A 18 0.50 12.27 -15.02
N SER A 19 0.04 13.36 -14.39
CA SER A 19 0.41 13.76 -13.02
C SER A 19 -0.68 13.41 -11.99
N VAL A 20 -1.67 12.61 -12.39
CA VAL A 20 -2.81 12.27 -11.53
C VAL A 20 -2.32 11.43 -10.35
N ARG A 21 -2.59 11.93 -9.15
CA ARG A 21 -2.45 11.20 -7.89
C ARG A 21 -3.84 11.05 -7.27
N CYS A 22 -4.11 9.90 -6.66
CA CYS A 22 -5.35 9.70 -5.91
C CYS A 22 -5.40 10.74 -4.77
N PRO A 23 -6.49 11.51 -4.62
CA PRO A 23 -6.59 12.53 -3.57
C PRO A 23 -6.39 11.93 -2.17
N HIS A 24 -6.96 10.75 -1.90
CA HIS A 24 -6.82 10.08 -0.60
C HIS A 24 -5.40 9.59 -0.31
N MET A 25 -4.66 9.17 -1.34
CA MET A 25 -3.25 8.80 -1.15
C MET A 25 -2.38 10.01 -0.79
N ASN A 26 -2.77 11.21 -1.22
CA ASN A 26 -2.05 12.44 -0.92
C ASN A 26 -2.39 13.03 0.46
N GLU A 27 -3.36 12.47 1.19
CA GLU A 27 -3.68 12.88 2.56
C GLU A 27 -2.58 12.44 3.55
N ILE A 28 -1.76 11.45 3.20
CA ILE A 28 -0.67 10.95 4.04
C ILE A 28 0.56 11.85 3.87
N THR A 29 0.93 12.60 4.92
CA THR A 29 2.13 13.45 4.94
C THR A 29 3.24 12.88 5.85
N VAL A 30 4.47 13.40 5.70
CA VAL A 30 5.61 13.03 6.55
C VAL A 30 5.37 13.47 8.00
N GLN A 31 4.76 14.65 8.19
CA GLN A 31 4.44 15.20 9.50
C GLN A 31 3.37 14.37 10.21
N ASP A 32 2.33 13.95 9.48
CA ASP A 32 1.30 13.07 10.03
C ASP A 32 1.88 11.70 10.38
N THR A 33 2.77 11.17 9.53
CA THR A 33 3.46 9.89 9.77
C THR A 33 4.34 9.95 11.02
N LEU A 34 5.11 11.03 11.21
CA LEU A 34 5.90 11.24 12.43
C LEU A 34 4.98 11.27 13.67
N THR A 35 3.91 12.06 13.60
CA THR A 35 2.95 12.21 14.69
C THR A 35 2.26 10.88 15.04
N ALA A 36 1.93 10.08 14.03
CA ALA A 36 1.35 8.75 14.16
C ALA A 36 2.29 7.81 14.92
N LEU A 37 3.58 7.83 14.61
CA LEU A 37 4.60 7.01 15.28
C LEU A 37 4.85 7.45 16.73
N GLU A 38 5.01 8.76 16.97
CA GLU A 38 5.26 9.30 18.32
C GLU A 38 4.12 8.99 19.31
N LYS A 39 2.88 9.01 18.81
CA LYS A 39 1.68 8.84 19.63
C LYS A 39 1.07 7.44 19.53
N MET A 40 1.66 6.54 18.73
CA MET A 40 1.12 5.21 18.44
C MET A 40 -0.36 5.25 18.01
N GLN A 41 -0.67 6.15 17.08
CA GLN A 41 -2.02 6.39 16.56
C GLN A 41 -2.00 6.43 15.03
N TYR A 42 -3.09 6.12 14.33
CA TYR A 42 -4.40 5.74 14.83
C TYR A 42 -4.53 4.22 14.92
N VAL A 43 -5.11 3.72 16.00
CA VAL A 43 -5.39 2.29 16.13
C VAL A 43 -6.54 1.92 15.18
N ILE A 44 -6.29 0.96 14.29
CA ILE A 44 -7.30 0.42 13.39
C ILE A 44 -7.86 -0.84 14.04
N ASP A 45 -9.12 -0.78 14.46
CA ASP A 45 -9.87 -1.92 14.99
C ASP A 45 -10.97 -2.35 14.02
N VAL A 46 -11.23 -3.65 13.94
CA VAL A 46 -12.26 -4.23 13.08
C VAL A 46 -13.05 -5.25 13.91
N PRO A 47 -14.40 -5.17 13.94
CA PRO A 47 -15.22 -6.15 14.65
C PRO A 47 -14.89 -7.58 14.25
N GLU A 48 -14.82 -8.48 15.23
CA GLU A 48 -14.28 -9.83 15.06
C GLU A 48 -15.04 -10.65 13.99
N ASP A 49 -16.35 -10.49 13.91
CA ASP A 49 -17.19 -11.17 12.92
C ASP A 49 -16.90 -10.69 11.47
N ILE A 50 -16.52 -9.42 11.29
CA ILE A 50 -16.05 -8.88 10.02
C ILE A 50 -14.63 -9.37 9.74
N ARG A 51 -13.72 -9.24 10.72
CA ARG A 51 -12.30 -9.61 10.60
C ARG A 51 -12.12 -11.05 10.16
N VAL A 52 -12.81 -12.01 10.79
CA VAL A 52 -12.70 -13.45 10.49
C VAL A 52 -13.13 -13.76 9.05
N ARG A 53 -14.24 -13.17 8.58
CA ARG A 53 -14.74 -13.40 7.22
C ARG A 53 -13.82 -12.80 6.17
N ALA A 54 -13.37 -11.56 6.39
CA ALA A 54 -12.43 -10.89 5.49
C ALA A 54 -11.08 -11.63 5.43
N PHE A 55 -10.56 -12.06 6.58
CA PHE A 55 -9.34 -12.86 6.67
C PHE A 55 -9.42 -14.13 5.82
N ASN A 56 -10.51 -14.91 5.94
CA ASN A 56 -10.67 -16.15 5.18
C ASN A 56 -10.63 -15.94 3.66
N ALA A 57 -11.18 -14.83 3.16
CA ALA A 57 -11.13 -14.50 1.73
C ALA A 57 -9.69 -14.17 1.27
N VAL A 58 -8.99 -13.34 2.04
CA VAL A 58 -7.60 -12.93 1.74
C VAL A 58 -6.62 -14.10 1.89
N ASP A 59 -6.76 -14.91 2.94
CA ASP A 59 -5.93 -16.09 3.19
C ASP A 59 -6.02 -17.11 2.04
N ARG A 60 -7.24 -17.36 1.52
CA ARG A 60 -7.42 -18.20 0.33
C ARG A 60 -6.72 -17.62 -0.89
N MET A 61 -6.85 -16.31 -1.13
CA MET A 61 -6.16 -15.63 -2.24
C MET A 61 -4.64 -15.77 -2.13
N ILE A 62 -4.07 -15.61 -0.93
CA ILE A 62 -2.63 -15.74 -0.72
C ILE A 62 -2.18 -17.20 -0.90
N LYS A 63 -2.93 -18.18 -0.41
CA LYS A 63 -2.58 -19.61 -0.55
C LYS A 63 -2.52 -20.08 -2.01
N ILE A 64 -3.32 -19.48 -2.89
CA ILE A 64 -3.28 -19.78 -4.32
C ILE A 64 -2.28 -18.88 -5.08
N GLY A 65 -2.14 -17.62 -4.67
CA GLY A 65 -1.33 -16.60 -5.34
C GLY A 65 0.11 -16.49 -4.84
N GLY A 66 0.47 -17.16 -3.73
CA GLY A 66 1.77 -17.09 -3.06
C GLY A 66 2.95 -17.66 -3.85
N MET A 67 2.73 -18.10 -5.09
CA MET A 67 3.75 -18.44 -6.07
C MET A 67 3.63 -17.53 -7.30
N GLY A 68 3.82 -16.22 -7.10
CA GLY A 68 4.15 -15.32 -8.22
C GLY A 68 5.53 -15.69 -8.77
N LYS A 69 5.62 -15.97 -10.07
CA LYS A 69 6.80 -16.45 -10.83
C LYS A 69 8.17 -16.07 -10.23
N LYS A 70 9.01 -17.09 -9.97
CA LYS A 70 10.47 -16.97 -9.96
C LYS A 70 10.97 -16.99 -11.41
N ASP A 71 10.67 -15.94 -12.16
CA ASP A 71 11.33 -15.68 -13.44
C ASP A 71 12.03 -14.33 -13.33
#